data_AF-B5KUR4-F1
#
_entry.id   AF-B5KUR4-F1
#
_cell.length_a   1.000
_cell.length_b   1.000
_cell.length_c   1.000
_cell.angle_alpha   90.00
_cell.angle_beta   90.00
_cell.angle_gamma   90.00
#
_symmetry.space_group_name_H-M   'P 1'
#
loop_
_entity.id
_entity.type
_entity.pdbx_description
1 polymer ?
#
loop_
_entity_poly.entity_id
_entity_poly.type
_entity_poly.pdbx_seq_one_letter_code
_entity_poly.pdbx_strand_id
1 'polypeptide(L)'
;HNNKIIGESLDLAKYLDAHFDGPALLPNDPAKREFAEELFTYTDTFSKTVLSSFKGDVVKEAGVAFDYLESALQKLDGPFFLGEISLVDFVYIPFVERFQIFIQEVFKYDITSGRPK
;
A
#
# COMPACT_ATOMS: atom_id res chain seq x y z
N HIS A 1 18.38 16.83 -1.98
CA HIS A 1 18.09 18.07 -1.22
C HIS A 1 19.29 18.37 -0.32
N ASN A 2 19.65 19.65 -0.09
CA ASN A 2 20.82 20.03 0.74
C ASN A 2 22.14 19.33 0.37
N ASN A 3 22.45 19.28 -0.93
CA ASN A 3 23.65 18.60 -1.49
C ASN A 3 23.77 17.10 -1.14
N LYS A 4 22.67 16.45 -0.72
CA LYS A 4 22.59 15.01 -0.48
C LYS A 4 21.71 14.33 -1.51
N ILE A 5 22.15 13.14 -1.93
CA ILE A 5 21.37 12.17 -2.69
C ILE A 5 20.75 11.20 -1.68
N ILE A 6 19.45 10.96 -1.80
CA ILE A 6 18.69 10.03 -0.96
C ILE A 6 18.10 8.99 -1.92
N GLY A 7 18.33 7.71 -1.62
CA GLY A 7 17.74 6.57 -2.34
C GLY A 7 16.61 5.96 -1.53
N GLU A 8 16.08 4.83 -2.01
CA GLU A 8 14.93 4.12 -1.43
C GLU A 8 13.62 4.92 -1.44
N SER A 9 12.62 4.40 -2.15
CA SER A 9 11.36 5.13 -2.40
C SER A 9 10.61 5.48 -1.10
N LEU A 10 10.60 4.58 -0.12
CA LEU A 10 9.96 4.80 1.17
C LEU A 10 10.70 5.84 2.01
N ASP A 11 12.03 5.78 2.06
CA ASP A 11 12.86 6.77 2.77
C ASP A 11 12.68 8.15 2.15
N LEU A 12 12.62 8.24 0.82
CA LEU A 12 12.30 9.46 0.09
C LEU A 12 10.90 9.99 0.44
N ALA A 13 9.89 9.13 0.46
CA ALA A 13 8.52 9.50 0.77
C ALA A 13 8.40 10.10 2.19
N LYS A 14 9.00 9.43 3.19
CA LYS A 14 9.06 9.92 4.58
C LYS A 14 9.89 11.20 4.69
N TYR A 15 10.98 11.30 3.94
CA TYR A 15 11.81 12.49 3.91
C TYR A 15 11.05 13.73 3.41
N LEU A 16 10.27 13.57 2.34
CA LEU A 16 9.47 14.65 1.77
C LEU A 16 8.44 15.17 2.78
N ASP A 17 7.69 14.26 3.42
CA ASP A 17 6.69 14.60 4.44
C ASP A 17 7.30 15.36 5.64
N ALA A 18 8.53 15.00 6.04
CA ALA A 18 9.18 15.59 7.21
C ALA A 18 9.97 16.89 6.94
N HIS A 19 10.32 17.21 5.69
CA HIS A 19 11.28 18.29 5.38
C HIS A 19 10.74 19.38 4.46
N PHE A 20 9.49 19.28 4.00
CA PHE A 20 8.87 20.27 3.13
C PHE A 20 7.55 20.76 3.73
N ASP A 21 7.21 22.01 3.43
CA ASP A 21 5.93 22.58 3.82
C ASP A 21 4.78 21.92 3.05
N GLY A 22 3.62 21.84 3.70
CA GLY A 22 2.41 21.29 3.10
C GLY A 22 1.51 20.61 4.13
N PRO A 23 0.38 20.04 3.68
CA PRO A 23 -0.41 19.16 4.52
C PRO A 23 0.43 17.94 4.94
N ALA A 24 0.44 17.63 6.24
CA ALA A 24 1.10 16.42 6.73
C ALA A 24 0.42 15.17 6.19
N LEU A 25 1.21 14.23 5.68
CA LEU A 25 0.75 12.96 5.12
C LEU A 25 0.79 11.82 6.14
N LEU A 26 1.45 12.02 7.30
CA LEU A 26 1.41 11.09 8.42
C LEU A 26 0.73 11.73 9.64
N PRO A 27 -0.17 11.00 10.33
CA PRO A 27 -0.82 11.51 11.51
C PRO A 27 0.17 11.67 12.68
N ASN A 28 -0.16 12.52 13.65
CA ASN A 28 0.61 12.64 14.89
C ASN A 28 0.24 11.59 15.94
N ASP A 29 -0.91 10.93 15.78
CA ASP A 29 -1.38 9.90 16.69
C ASP A 29 -0.39 8.71 16.72
N PRO A 30 0.13 8.32 17.90
CA PRO A 30 1.13 7.26 18.00
C PRO A 30 0.65 5.90 17.49
N ALA A 31 -0.61 5.53 17.72
CA ALA A 31 -1.15 4.23 17.32
C ALA A 31 -1.32 4.16 15.79
N LYS A 32 -1.80 5.24 15.16
CA LYS A 32 -1.83 5.33 13.69
C LYS A 32 -0.42 5.33 13.08
N ARG A 33 0.57 5.92 13.75
CA ARG A 33 1.98 5.85 13.29
C ARG A 33 2.54 4.43 13.37
N GLU A 34 2.29 3.72 14.45
CA GLU A 34 2.71 2.32 14.58
C GLU A 34 2.08 1.47 13.47
N PHE A 35 0.78 1.63 13.24
CA PHE A 35 0.10 0.93 12.16
C PHE A 35 0.61 1.31 10.76
N ALA A 36 0.96 2.59 10.54
CA ALA A 36 1.60 3.02 9.30
C ALA A 36 2.94 2.30 9.07
N GLU A 37 3.76 2.14 10.12
CA GLU A 37 5.04 1.42 10.03
C GLU A 37 4.87 -0.08 9.77
N GLU A 38 3.83 -0.71 10.34
CA GLU A 38 3.47 -2.10 9.99
C GLU A 38 3.17 -2.23 8.49
N LEU A 39 2.35 -1.32 7.95
CA LEU A 39 1.98 -1.31 6.54
C LEU A 39 3.17 -1.02 5.65
N PHE A 40 4.01 -0.04 5.99
CA PHE A 40 5.24 0.21 5.24
C PHE A 40 6.16 -1.01 5.17
N THR A 41 6.30 -1.73 6.28
CA THR A 41 7.08 -2.98 6.35
C THR A 41 6.47 -4.08 5.47
N TYR A 42 5.13 -4.12 5.34
CA TYR A 42 4.44 -5.11 4.53
C TYR A 42 4.54 -4.89 3.02
N THR A 43 4.93 -3.69 2.54
CA THR A 43 4.98 -3.36 1.10
C THR A 43 5.82 -4.32 0.25
N ASP A 44 6.99 -4.73 0.76
CA ASP A 44 7.87 -5.71 0.10
C ASP A 44 7.21 -7.10 0.05
N THR A 45 6.57 -7.52 1.14
CA THR A 45 5.83 -8.79 1.21
C THR A 45 4.65 -8.78 0.22
N PHE A 46 3.86 -7.70 0.21
CA PHE A 46 2.73 -7.53 -0.71
C PHE A 46 3.17 -7.66 -2.16
N SER A 47 4.14 -6.85 -2.57
CA SER A 47 4.60 -6.82 -3.96
C SER A 47 5.21 -8.14 -4.41
N LYS A 48 6.03 -8.78 -3.56
CA LYS A 48 6.61 -10.11 -3.85
C LYS A 48 5.54 -11.19 -3.96
N THR A 49 4.57 -11.21 -3.06
CA THR A 49 3.49 -12.21 -3.04
C THR A 49 2.65 -12.12 -4.31
N VAL A 50 2.26 -10.90 -4.72
CA VAL A 50 1.49 -10.70 -5.95
C VAL A 50 2.33 -11.08 -7.17
N LEU A 51 3.59 -10.65 -7.25
CA LEU A 51 4.47 -10.98 -8.37
C LEU A 51 4.75 -12.49 -8.48
N SER A 52 4.93 -13.20 -7.37
CA SER A 52 5.15 -14.65 -7.38
C SER A 52 3.90 -15.41 -7.84
N SER A 53 2.72 -14.90 -7.49
CA SER A 53 1.43 -15.52 -7.86
C SER A 53 1.27 -15.68 -9.38
N PHE A 54 1.90 -14.82 -10.19
CA PHE A 54 1.81 -14.87 -11.65
C PHE A 54 2.40 -16.15 -12.26
N LYS A 55 3.17 -16.92 -11.48
CA LYS A 55 3.71 -18.23 -11.87
C LYS A 55 2.91 -19.41 -11.28
N GLY A 56 1.86 -19.14 -10.52
CA GLY A 56 1.06 -20.10 -9.77
C GLY A 56 -0.44 -19.84 -9.92
N ASP A 57 -1.18 -20.06 -8.84
CA ASP A 57 -2.63 -19.77 -8.80
C ASP A 57 -2.85 -18.31 -8.41
N VAL A 58 -2.92 -17.43 -9.40
CA VAL A 58 -3.08 -15.97 -9.18
C VAL A 58 -4.28 -15.64 -8.32
N VAL A 59 -5.43 -16.27 -8.57
CA VAL A 59 -6.68 -15.97 -7.85
C VAL A 59 -6.51 -16.26 -6.37
N LYS A 60 -5.94 -17.42 -6.04
CA LYS A 60 -5.72 -17.83 -4.66
C LYS A 60 -4.57 -17.08 -4.00
N GLU A 61 -3.41 -17.01 -4.65
CA GLU A 61 -2.17 -16.51 -4.05
C GLU A 61 -2.14 -14.98 -3.96
N ALA A 62 -2.52 -14.26 -5.03
CA ALA A 62 -2.66 -12.80 -4.94
C ALA A 62 -3.82 -12.44 -4.01
N GLY A 63 -4.89 -13.24 -3.98
CA GLY A 63 -6.03 -13.07 -3.09
C GLY A 63 -5.61 -12.89 -1.63
N VAL A 64 -4.67 -13.70 -1.13
CA VAL A 64 -4.15 -13.58 0.25
C VAL A 64 -3.54 -12.21 0.52
N ALA A 65 -2.78 -11.65 -0.43
CA ALA A 65 -2.15 -10.33 -0.28
C ALA A 65 -3.18 -9.19 -0.30
N PHE A 66 -4.19 -9.29 -1.17
CA PHE A 66 -5.28 -8.32 -1.22
C PHE A 66 -6.25 -8.45 -0.03
N ASP A 67 -6.44 -9.65 0.53
CA ASP A 67 -7.22 -9.86 1.77
C ASP A 67 -6.54 -9.20 2.98
N TYR A 68 -5.21 -9.19 3.01
CA TYR A 68 -4.48 -8.44 4.03
C TYR A 68 -4.74 -6.94 3.92
N LEU A 69 -4.69 -6.36 2.70
CA LEU A 69 -4.99 -4.94 2.50
C LEU A 69 -6.44 -4.61 2.86
N GLU A 70 -7.38 -5.48 2.50
CA GLU A 70 -8.79 -5.35 2.88
C GLU A 70 -8.95 -5.34 4.41
N SER A 71 -8.32 -6.29 5.11
CA SER A 71 -8.34 -6.35 6.58
C SER A 71 -7.70 -5.11 7.21
N ALA A 72 -6.67 -4.54 6.57
CA ALA A 72 -6.02 -3.32 7.02
C ALA A 72 -6.93 -2.09 6.86
N LEU A 73 -7.66 -1.97 5.74
CA LEU A 73 -8.62 -0.89 5.49
C LEU A 73 -9.77 -0.90 6.51
N GLN A 74 -10.14 -2.06 7.04
CA GLN A 74 -11.21 -2.20 8.04
C GLN A 74 -10.79 -1.82 9.48
N LYS A 75 -9.51 -1.57 9.74
CA LYS A 75 -9.04 -1.29 11.11
C LYS A 75 -9.48 0.08 11.65
N LEU A 76 -9.71 1.06 10.78
CA LEU A 76 -9.99 2.44 11.15
C LEU A 76 -11.18 2.98 10.35
N ASP A 77 -11.94 3.88 10.96
CA ASP A 77 -13.07 4.52 10.28
C ASP A 77 -12.59 5.41 9.13
N GLY A 78 -13.14 5.19 7.94
CA GLY A 78 -12.87 5.97 6.73
C GLY A 78 -12.37 5.09 5.57
N PRO A 79 -12.20 5.65 4.37
CA PRO A 79 -11.91 4.86 3.16
C PRO A 79 -10.40 4.62 2.91
N PHE A 80 -9.52 5.10 3.80
CA PHE A 80 -8.06 5.03 3.64
C PHE A 80 -7.44 4.19 4.75
N PHE A 81 -6.20 3.72 4.55
CA PHE A 81 -5.54 2.83 5.53
C PHE A 81 -5.46 3.40 6.95
N LEU A 82 -5.31 4.73 7.08
CA LEU A 82 -5.26 5.42 8.36
C LEU A 82 -6.57 6.17 8.69
N GLY A 83 -7.67 5.81 8.02
CA GLY A 83 -8.98 6.47 8.05
C GLY A 83 -9.10 7.71 7.16
N GLU A 84 -8.01 8.47 7.04
CA GLU A 84 -7.87 9.62 6.13
C GLU A 84 -6.69 9.41 5.18
N ILE A 85 -6.66 10.14 4.07
CA ILE A 85 -5.60 10.01 3.05
C ILE A 85 -4.23 10.29 3.67
N SER A 86 -3.28 9.40 3.41
CA SER A 86 -1.99 9.41 4.07
C SER A 86 -0.87 8.92 3.16
N LEU A 87 0.36 9.01 3.66
CA LEU A 87 1.55 8.48 2.98
C LEU A 87 1.44 6.98 2.67
N VAL A 88 0.74 6.22 3.52
CA VAL A 88 0.50 4.79 3.32
C VAL A 88 -0.22 4.54 2.01
N ASP A 89 -1.30 5.28 1.74
CA ASP A 89 -2.10 5.13 0.52
C ASP A 89 -1.25 5.42 -0.74
N PHE A 90 -0.40 6.45 -0.66
CA PHE A 90 0.52 6.80 -1.76
C PHE A 90 1.61 5.77 -2.01
N VAL A 91 2.06 5.05 -0.97
CA VAL A 91 3.06 3.99 -1.12
C VAL A 91 2.44 2.75 -1.79
N TYR A 92 1.17 2.44 -1.53
CA TYR A 92 0.50 1.27 -2.11
C TYR A 92 -0.08 1.51 -3.51
N ILE A 93 -0.62 2.70 -3.79
CA ILE A 93 -1.39 2.93 -5.02
C ILE A 93 -0.63 2.59 -6.31
N PRO A 94 0.69 2.83 -6.48
CA PRO A 94 1.37 2.47 -7.71
C PRO A 94 1.37 0.95 -7.95
N PHE A 95 1.42 0.15 -6.89
CA PHE A 95 1.39 -1.31 -6.97
C PHE A 95 -0.03 -1.83 -7.16
N VAL A 96 -0.98 -1.37 -6.33
CA VAL A 96 -2.39 -1.80 -6.40
C VAL A 96 -2.98 -1.52 -7.78
N GLU A 97 -2.79 -0.31 -8.30
CA GLU A 97 -3.24 0.10 -9.63
C GLU A 97 -2.72 -0.87 -10.72
N ARG A 98 -1.40 -1.11 -10.75
CA ARG A 98 -0.75 -1.92 -11.79
C ARG A 98 -1.14 -3.39 -11.68
N PHE A 99 -1.19 -3.92 -10.47
CA PHE A 99 -1.56 -5.32 -10.24
C PHE A 99 -3.03 -5.56 -10.57
N GLN A 100 -3.94 -4.67 -10.18
CA GLN A 100 -5.35 -4.80 -10.52
C GLN A 100 -5.55 -4.83 -12.04
N ILE A 101 -4.97 -3.86 -12.77
CA ILE A 101 -5.05 -3.81 -14.25
C ILE A 101 -4.49 -5.10 -14.85
N PHE A 102 -3.30 -5.52 -14.43
CA PHE A 102 -2.63 -6.69 -15.00
C PHE A 102 -3.38 -8.01 -14.71
N ILE A 103 -3.84 -8.21 -13.47
CA ILE A 103 -4.60 -9.40 -13.08
C ILE A 103 -5.91 -9.48 -13.88
N GLN A 104 -6.61 -8.35 -14.03
CA GLN A 104 -7.83 -8.28 -14.82
C GLN A 104 -7.57 -8.56 -16.30
N GLU A 105 -6.57 -7.94 -16.91
CA GLU A 105 -6.33 -8.06 -18.35
C GLU A 105 -5.72 -9.40 -18.76
N VAL A 106 -4.81 -9.96 -17.97
CA VAL A 106 -4.08 -11.19 -18.33
C VAL A 106 -4.77 -12.43 -17.79
N PHE A 107 -5.21 -12.41 -16.54
CA PHE A 107 -5.81 -13.58 -15.87
C PHE A 107 -7.34 -13.56 -15.88
N LYS A 108 -7.94 -12.50 -16.46
CA LYS A 108 -9.40 -12.36 -16.60
C LYS A 108 -10.14 -12.46 -15.28
N TYR A 109 -9.52 -11.94 -14.21
CA TYR A 109 -10.07 -11.97 -12.86
C TYR A 109 -10.11 -10.57 -12.25
N ASP A 110 -11.27 -10.22 -11.68
CA ASP A 110 -11.42 -9.00 -10.88
C ASP A 110 -10.97 -9.29 -9.44
N ILE A 111 -9.78 -8.78 -9.08
CA ILE A 111 -9.21 -8.94 -7.74
C ILE A 111 -9.99 -8.19 -6.65
N THR A 112 -11.01 -7.41 -6.99
CA THR A 112 -11.91 -6.79 -6.00
C THR A 112 -13.17 -7.63 -5.76
N SER A 113 -13.42 -8.66 -6.57
CA SER A 113 -14.62 -9.48 -6.48
C SER A 113 -14.75 -10.14 -5.11
N GLY A 114 -15.88 -9.90 -4.44
CA GLY A 114 -16.20 -10.45 -3.12
C GLY A 114 -15.67 -9.62 -1.95
N ARG A 115 -14.94 -8.52 -2.19
CA ARG A 115 -14.54 -7.55 -1.17
C ARG A 115 -15.58 -6.43 -1.03
N PRO A 116 -15.68 -5.77 0.14
CA PRO A 116 -16.50 -4.58 0.34
C PRO A 116 -16.30 -3.49 -0.72
N LYS A 117 -17.35 -2.70 -0.97
CA LYS A 117 -17.37 -1.58 -1.93
C LYS A 117 -17.47 -0.25 -1.23
#